data_AF-A0A2K4ZP71-F1
#
_entry.id   AF-A0A2K4ZP71-F1
#
_cell.length_a   1.000
_cell.length_b   1.000
_cell.length_c   1.000
_cell.angle_alpha   90.00
_cell.angle_beta   90.00
_cell.angle_gamma   90.00
#
_symmetry.space_group_name_H-M   'P 1'
#
loop_
_entity.id
_entity.type
_entity.pdbx_description
1 polymer ?
#
loop_
_entity_poly.entity_id
_entity_poly.type
_entity_poly.pdbx_seq_one_letter_code
_entity_poly.pdbx_strand_id
1 'polypeptide(L)'
;MSNLYIASDYKNVIIDLLIKNKDFISLMNPPPSPHKDISTVEMLLGGQWFINGQKYEEQGQIFDYNFVDDTTTEEKTFVFVETDIDSINQNLFIHFNLYICAFTAKSLVRITDNTIPSINDVEMMGCNAGHYGNRVDILCDVIDRIINGNRKIKGIGDVKPAESGFCVIYTPNNKYYGKRLKYTISNLNEMEYECEN
;
A
#
# COMPACT_ATOMS: atom_id res chain seq x y z
N MET A 1 4.19 -10.47 -23.28
CA MET A 1 3.24 -10.44 -22.13
C MET A 1 2.20 -9.36 -22.37
N SER A 2 0.97 -9.49 -21.85
CA SER A 2 -0.07 -8.49 -22.07
C SER A 2 0.04 -7.30 -21.10
N ASN A 3 -0.51 -6.14 -21.47
CA ASN A 3 -0.48 -4.93 -20.65
C ASN A 3 -1.29 -5.09 -19.36
N LEU A 4 -2.33 -5.93 -19.40
CA LEU A 4 -3.14 -6.28 -18.23
C LEU A 4 -2.39 -7.20 -17.26
N TYR A 5 -1.56 -8.13 -17.78
CA TYR A 5 -0.67 -8.94 -16.96
C TYR A 5 0.34 -8.04 -16.23
N ILE A 6 0.95 -7.11 -16.96
CA ILE A 6 1.93 -6.15 -16.42
C ILE A 6 1.29 -5.25 -15.35
N ALA A 7 0.09 -4.70 -15.60
CA ALA A 7 -0.64 -3.88 -14.63
C ALA A 7 -0.93 -4.62 -13.32
N SER A 8 -1.22 -5.92 -13.41
CA SER A 8 -1.50 -6.78 -12.25
C SER A 8 -0.23 -7.07 -11.45
N ASP A 9 0.89 -7.31 -12.13
CA ASP A 9 2.21 -7.54 -11.50
C ASP A 9 2.70 -6.30 -10.73
N TYR A 10 2.42 -5.09 -11.24
CA TYR A 10 2.82 -3.85 -10.58
C TYR A 10 2.27 -3.73 -9.17
N LYS A 11 1.02 -4.16 -8.94
CA LYS A 11 0.41 -4.14 -7.61
C LYS A 11 1.20 -4.98 -6.62
N ASN A 12 1.57 -6.19 -7.03
CA ASN A 12 2.38 -7.10 -6.20
C ASN A 12 3.77 -6.53 -5.91
N VAL A 13 4.45 -5.97 -6.91
CA VAL A 13 5.79 -5.37 -6.71
C VAL A 13 5.72 -4.19 -5.74
N ILE A 14 4.68 -3.34 -5.83
CA ILE A 14 4.48 -2.23 -4.89
C ILE A 14 4.18 -2.75 -3.49
N ILE A 15 3.26 -3.70 -3.33
CA ILE A 15 2.94 -4.32 -2.04
C ILE A 15 4.21 -4.92 -1.40
N ASP A 16 5.01 -5.64 -2.18
CA ASP A 16 6.28 -6.22 -1.77
C ASP A 16 7.28 -5.19 -1.23
N LEU A 17 7.34 -3.99 -1.83
CA LEU A 17 8.19 -2.91 -1.35
C LEU A 17 7.69 -2.38 -0.01
N LEU A 18 6.37 -2.19 0.13
CA LEU A 18 5.76 -1.69 1.35
C LEU A 18 5.99 -2.65 2.53
N ILE A 19 5.70 -3.94 2.36
CA ILE A 19 5.81 -4.96 3.43
C ILE A 19 7.25 -5.31 3.83
N LYS A 20 8.25 -4.84 3.08
CA LYS A 20 9.68 -4.98 3.45
C LYS A 20 10.17 -3.79 4.30
N ASN A 21 9.42 -2.69 4.35
CA ASN A 21 9.80 -1.50 5.10
C ASN A 21 9.31 -1.58 6.55
N LYS A 22 10.23 -1.43 7.51
CA LYS A 22 9.93 -1.57 8.94
C LYS A 22 9.03 -0.45 9.48
N ASP A 23 9.21 0.77 9.00
CA ASP A 23 8.43 1.93 9.45
C ASP A 23 6.98 1.78 8.96
N PHE A 24 6.81 1.33 7.71
CA PHE A 24 5.52 0.97 7.17
C PHE A 24 4.83 -0.12 8.00
N ILE A 25 5.50 -1.25 8.27
CA ILE A 25 4.96 -2.33 9.10
C ILE A 25 4.55 -1.81 10.49
N SER A 26 5.38 -0.97 11.11
CA SER A 26 5.11 -0.38 12.42
C SER A 26 3.83 0.46 12.42
N LEU A 27 3.64 1.31 11.41
CA LEU A 27 2.45 2.15 11.25
C LEU A 27 1.18 1.36 10.93
N MET A 28 1.31 0.26 10.19
CA MET A 28 0.21 -0.68 9.96
C MET A 28 -0.24 -1.36 11.25
N ASN A 29 0.69 -1.56 12.20
CA ASN A 29 0.46 -2.17 13.51
C ASN A 29 -0.35 -3.48 13.42
N PRO A 30 0.20 -4.51 12.75
CA PRO A 30 -0.50 -5.78 12.61
C PRO A 30 -0.71 -6.48 13.94
N PRO A 31 -1.79 -7.26 14.06
CA PRO A 31 -2.03 -8.06 15.25
C PRO A 31 -0.87 -9.04 15.50
N PRO A 32 -0.59 -9.39 16.77
CA PRO A 32 0.39 -10.42 17.08
C PRO A 32 0.08 -11.71 16.35
N SER A 33 1.12 -12.36 15.82
CA SER A 33 0.95 -13.63 15.14
C SER A 33 0.37 -14.69 16.09
N PRO A 34 -0.70 -15.40 15.70
CA PRO A 34 -1.32 -16.42 16.54
C PRO A 34 -0.48 -17.71 16.58
N HIS A 35 0.52 -17.85 15.72
CA HIS A 35 1.41 -19.01 15.67
C HIS A 35 2.80 -18.64 15.16
N LYS A 36 3.86 -19.21 15.75
CA LYS A 36 5.27 -18.87 15.41
C LYS A 36 5.66 -19.05 13.93
N ASP A 37 4.92 -19.90 13.21
CA ASP A 37 5.17 -20.20 11.79
C ASP A 37 4.39 -19.26 10.84
N ILE A 38 3.59 -18.33 11.39
CA ILE A 38 2.92 -17.27 10.64
C ILE A 38 3.69 -15.97 10.90
N SER A 39 4.26 -15.42 9.84
CA SER A 39 5.08 -14.20 9.90
C SER A 39 4.23 -12.93 10.00
N THR A 40 4.84 -11.81 10.43
CA THR A 40 4.17 -10.49 10.41
C THR A 40 3.72 -10.08 9.01
N VAL A 41 4.47 -10.47 7.97
CA VAL A 41 4.09 -10.20 6.58
C VAL A 41 2.83 -10.99 6.20
N GLU A 42 2.74 -12.25 6.61
CA GLU A 42 1.53 -13.05 6.42
C GLU A 42 0.33 -12.48 7.18
N MET A 43 0.54 -11.92 8.38
CA MET A 43 -0.53 -11.21 9.10
C MET A 43 -1.02 -9.96 8.34
N LEU A 44 -0.13 -9.25 7.66
CA LEU A 44 -0.49 -8.07 6.85
C LEU A 44 -1.23 -8.44 5.57
N LEU A 45 -0.90 -9.58 4.94
CA LEU A 45 -1.57 -10.05 3.73
C LEU A 45 -2.87 -10.79 4.03
N GLY A 46 -3.02 -11.34 5.24
CA GLY A 46 -4.14 -12.17 5.61
C GLY A 46 -4.08 -13.56 4.97
N GLY A 47 -4.96 -14.45 5.41
CA GLY A 47 -5.00 -15.82 4.92
C GLY A 47 -5.64 -16.80 5.88
N GLN A 48 -5.59 -18.07 5.48
CA GLN A 48 -6.00 -19.20 6.29
C GLN A 48 -4.87 -20.23 6.31
N TRP A 49 -4.46 -20.66 7.50
CA TRP A 49 -3.39 -21.63 7.70
C TRP A 49 -3.90 -22.82 8.51
N PHE A 50 -3.46 -24.02 8.15
CA PHE A 50 -3.73 -25.24 8.90
C PHE A 50 -2.41 -25.78 9.45
N ILE A 51 -2.17 -25.57 10.74
CA ILE A 51 -0.91 -25.93 11.40
C ILE A 51 -1.23 -26.87 12.56
N ASN A 52 -0.62 -28.06 12.57
CA ASN A 52 -0.84 -29.10 13.59
C ASN A 52 -2.33 -29.46 13.80
N GLY A 53 -3.13 -29.42 12.73
CA GLY A 53 -4.57 -29.72 12.78
C GLY A 53 -5.45 -28.59 13.30
N GLN A 54 -4.88 -27.43 13.63
CA GLN A 54 -5.62 -26.22 14.02
C GLN A 54 -5.71 -25.24 12.84
N LYS A 55 -6.90 -24.67 12.62
CA LYS A 55 -7.13 -23.58 11.66
C LYS A 55 -6.80 -22.23 12.31
N TYR A 56 -6.02 -21.42 11.61
CA TYR A 56 -5.76 -20.02 11.89
C TYR A 56 -6.28 -19.19 10.71
N GLU A 57 -6.83 -18.02 10.98
CA GLU A 57 -7.40 -17.14 9.96
C GLU A 57 -7.18 -15.68 10.34
N GLU A 58 -6.81 -14.86 9.37
CA GLU A 58 -6.58 -13.42 9.52
C GLU A 58 -7.10 -12.72 8.26
N GLN A 59 -7.83 -11.62 8.41
CA GLN A 59 -8.37 -10.85 7.28
C GLN A 59 -7.26 -10.20 6.45
N GLY A 60 -6.17 -9.82 7.10
CA GLY A 60 -5.13 -9.00 6.49
C GLY A 60 -5.44 -7.51 6.62
N GLN A 61 -4.49 -6.71 6.14
CA GLN A 61 -4.53 -5.26 6.17
C GLN A 61 -4.10 -4.62 4.84
N ILE A 62 -3.52 -5.41 3.93
CA ILE A 62 -2.98 -4.94 2.65
C ILE A 62 -3.63 -5.71 1.52
N PHE A 63 -4.18 -4.98 0.55
CA PHE A 63 -4.95 -5.56 -0.55
C PHE A 63 -4.48 -5.04 -1.91
N ASP A 64 -4.60 -5.88 -2.94
CA ASP A 64 -4.37 -5.56 -4.36
C ASP A 64 -5.67 -5.18 -5.10
N TYR A 65 -6.73 -4.91 -4.34
CA TYR A 65 -8.03 -4.45 -4.81
C TYR A 65 -8.62 -3.43 -3.84
N ASN A 66 -9.60 -2.65 -4.29
CA ASN A 66 -10.33 -1.72 -3.43
C ASN A 66 -11.13 -2.49 -2.36
N PHE A 67 -10.52 -2.66 -1.20
CA PHE A 67 -11.16 -3.26 -0.04
C PHE A 67 -12.07 -2.23 0.64
N VAL A 68 -13.38 -2.34 0.38
CA VAL A 68 -14.43 -1.64 1.12
C VAL A 68 -15.32 -2.70 1.76
N ASP A 69 -15.04 -3.01 3.02
CA ASP A 69 -15.85 -3.97 3.78
C ASP A 69 -16.58 -3.25 4.92
N ASP A 70 -17.86 -2.95 4.71
CA ASP A 70 -18.75 -2.39 5.73
C ASP A 70 -18.99 -3.34 6.91
N THR A 71 -18.63 -4.61 6.77
CA THR A 71 -18.78 -5.66 7.80
C THR A 71 -17.51 -5.86 8.63
N THR A 72 -16.43 -5.10 8.37
CA THR A 72 -15.20 -5.18 9.17
C THR A 72 -15.52 -4.87 10.64
N THR A 73 -15.39 -5.89 11.50
CA THR A 73 -15.63 -5.75 12.94
C THR A 73 -14.41 -5.21 13.68
N GLU A 74 -13.23 -5.33 13.06
CA GLU A 74 -11.95 -4.96 13.68
C GLU A 74 -11.48 -3.58 13.21
N GLU A 75 -11.25 -2.70 14.18
CA GLU A 75 -10.68 -1.39 13.93
C GLU A 75 -9.18 -1.55 13.66
N LYS A 76 -8.76 -1.38 12.41
CA LYS A 76 -7.37 -1.51 11.95
C LYS A 76 -6.97 -0.36 11.03
N THR A 77 -5.69 -0.35 10.68
CA THR A 77 -5.15 0.41 9.55
C THR A 77 -5.10 -0.49 8.34
N PHE A 78 -5.47 0.04 7.18
CA PHE A 78 -5.54 -0.68 5.92
C PHE A 78 -4.85 0.10 4.81
N VAL A 79 -4.26 -0.64 3.87
CA VAL A 79 -3.72 -0.12 2.63
C VAL A 79 -4.24 -0.95 1.48
N PHE A 80 -4.62 -0.31 0.37
CA PHE A 80 -4.73 -1.05 -0.89
C PHE A 80 -3.97 -0.36 -2.00
N VAL A 81 -3.55 -1.17 -2.96
CA VAL A 81 -2.83 -0.75 -4.16
C VAL A 81 -3.68 -1.11 -5.37
N GLU A 82 -3.92 -0.13 -6.24
CA GLU A 82 -4.66 -0.32 -7.49
C GLU A 82 -3.94 0.35 -8.66
N THR A 83 -4.10 -0.21 -9.84
CA THR A 83 -3.60 0.36 -11.10
C THR A 83 -4.71 0.49 -12.12
N ASP A 84 -4.66 1.54 -12.93
CA ASP A 84 -5.45 1.64 -14.16
C ASP A 84 -4.58 2.12 -15.32
N ILE A 85 -5.08 1.94 -16.53
CA ILE A 85 -4.43 2.44 -17.74
C ILE A 85 -4.98 3.83 -18.03
N ASP A 86 -4.10 4.84 -17.95
CA ASP A 86 -4.44 6.24 -18.22
C ASP A 86 -4.49 6.51 -19.73
N SER A 87 -3.43 6.10 -20.44
CA SER A 87 -3.32 6.27 -21.88
C SER A 87 -2.32 5.29 -22.52
N ILE A 88 -2.56 4.98 -23.79
CA ILE A 88 -1.63 4.24 -24.66
C ILE A 88 -1.23 5.19 -25.79
N ASN A 89 0.03 5.64 -25.77
CA ASN A 89 0.55 6.61 -26.72
C ASN A 89 1.31 5.89 -27.83
N GLN A 90 0.83 6.05 -29.07
CA GLN A 90 1.50 5.58 -30.30
C GLN A 90 1.92 4.10 -30.27
N ASN A 91 1.23 3.25 -29.50
CA ASN A 91 1.61 1.87 -29.21
C ASN A 91 3.05 1.67 -28.67
N LEU A 92 3.76 2.73 -28.28
CA LEU A 92 5.15 2.66 -27.82
C LEU A 92 5.28 2.89 -26.32
N PHE A 93 4.42 3.73 -25.74
CA PHE A 93 4.42 4.01 -24.30
C PHE A 93 3.03 3.80 -23.70
N ILE A 94 3.01 3.18 -22.55
CA ILE A 94 1.80 3.02 -21.74
C ILE A 94 2.00 3.79 -20.45
N HIS A 95 1.03 4.64 -20.15
CA HIS A 95 0.96 5.35 -18.89
C HIS A 95 -0.09 4.69 -18.01
N PHE A 96 0.34 4.25 -16.83
CA PHE A 96 -0.57 3.72 -15.81
C PHE A 96 -0.71 4.74 -14.69
N ASN A 97 -1.91 4.86 -14.13
CA ASN A 97 -2.05 5.45 -12.82
C ASN A 97 -1.83 4.36 -11.78
N LEU A 98 -1.06 4.69 -10.74
CA LEU A 98 -0.91 3.88 -9.53
C LEU A 98 -1.58 4.62 -8.38
N TYR A 99 -2.51 3.95 -7.72
CA TYR A 99 -3.21 4.45 -6.55
C TYR A 99 -2.79 3.63 -5.33
N ILE A 100 -2.36 4.34 -4.28
CA ILE A 100 -2.12 3.73 -2.97
C ILE A 100 -3.02 4.44 -1.97
N CYS A 101 -4.03 3.73 -1.47
CA CYS A 101 -4.99 4.26 -0.51
C CYS A 101 -4.63 3.76 0.89
N ALA A 102 -4.31 4.69 1.79
CA ALA A 102 -4.05 4.41 3.20
C ALA A 102 -5.21 4.96 4.04
N PHE A 103 -5.80 4.13 4.88
CA PHE A 103 -6.91 4.53 5.75
C PHE A 103 -6.86 3.78 7.07
N THR A 104 -7.38 4.40 8.12
CA THR A 104 -7.39 3.81 9.46
C THR A 104 -8.69 4.15 10.16
N ALA A 105 -9.11 3.26 11.07
CA ALA A 105 -10.28 3.50 11.90
C ALA A 105 -10.10 4.83 12.66
N LYS A 106 -11.16 5.65 12.75
CA LYS A 106 -11.09 6.99 13.36
C LYS A 106 -10.60 6.99 14.81
N SER A 107 -10.84 5.90 15.54
CA SER A 107 -10.32 5.64 16.88
C SER A 107 -8.79 5.49 16.94
N LEU A 108 -8.15 5.10 15.83
CA LEU A 108 -6.71 4.81 15.71
C LEU A 108 -5.92 5.87 14.94
N VAL A 109 -6.61 6.86 14.33
CA VAL A 109 -6.00 7.92 13.51
C VAL A 109 -4.97 8.71 14.31
N ARG A 110 -5.30 9.07 15.56
CA ARG A 110 -4.43 9.91 16.38
C ARG A 110 -3.30 9.07 16.96
N ILE A 111 -2.08 9.54 16.78
CA ILE A 111 -0.90 9.00 17.47
C ILE A 111 -0.65 9.84 18.73
N THR A 112 -0.34 9.16 19.83
CA THR A 112 -0.05 9.73 21.14
C THR A 112 1.10 8.96 21.76
N ASP A 113 1.56 9.38 22.94
CA ASP A 113 2.60 8.64 23.68
C ASP A 113 2.17 7.21 24.06
N ASN A 114 0.86 6.93 24.10
CA ASN A 114 0.30 5.63 24.50
C ASN A 114 -0.17 4.78 23.32
N THR A 115 0.03 5.22 22.07
CA THR A 115 -0.34 4.41 20.89
C THR A 115 0.84 3.58 20.42
N ILE A 116 0.56 2.62 19.53
CA ILE A 116 1.59 1.86 18.81
C ILE A 116 1.44 2.17 17.31
N PRO A 117 2.45 2.78 16.65
CA PRO A 117 3.64 3.38 17.25
C PRO A 117 3.29 4.60 18.12
N SER A 118 4.20 4.96 19.02
CA SER A 118 4.13 6.17 19.85
C SER A 118 4.68 7.39 19.10
N ILE A 119 4.54 8.57 19.68
CA ILE A 119 5.16 9.80 19.13
C ILE A 119 6.67 9.63 18.96
N ASN A 120 7.35 9.11 19.98
CA ASN A 120 8.80 8.90 19.94
C ASN A 120 9.21 7.91 18.83
N ASP A 121 8.43 6.84 18.63
CA ASP A 121 8.68 5.87 17.57
C ASP A 121 8.62 6.54 16.19
N VAL A 122 7.62 7.39 15.97
CA VAL A 122 7.44 8.12 14.71
C VAL A 122 8.55 9.15 14.47
N GLU A 123 9.00 9.83 15.52
CA GLU A 123 10.16 10.74 15.43
C GLU A 123 11.44 9.99 15.07
N MET A 124 11.65 8.78 15.62
CA MET A 124 12.77 7.91 15.25
C MET A 124 12.71 7.43 13.79
N MET A 125 11.53 7.35 13.18
CA MET A 125 11.36 7.09 11.74
C MET A 125 11.78 8.30 10.86
N GLY A 126 12.18 9.43 11.47
CA GLY A 126 12.46 10.68 10.75
C GLY A 126 11.20 11.28 10.12
N CYS A 127 10.03 10.98 10.68
CA CYS A 127 8.76 11.57 10.29
C CYS A 127 8.45 12.73 11.24
N ASN A 128 8.02 13.86 10.69
CA ASN A 128 7.70 15.04 11.50
C ASN A 128 6.29 14.91 12.07
N ALA A 129 6.12 14.04 13.06
CA ALA A 129 4.81 13.77 13.61
C ALA A 129 4.83 13.30 15.07
N GLY A 130 4.94 14.30 15.95
CA GLY A 130 4.47 14.25 17.34
C GLY A 130 3.47 15.36 17.68
N HIS A 131 3.41 16.40 16.84
CA HIS A 131 2.64 17.62 17.14
C HIS A 131 1.67 18.07 16.03
N TYR A 132 1.80 17.58 14.78
CA TYR A 132 1.03 18.10 13.64
C TYR A 132 0.43 17.05 12.68
N GLY A 133 0.98 15.83 12.59
CA GLY A 133 0.52 14.78 11.67
C GLY A 133 -0.15 13.60 12.38
N ASN A 134 -1.19 13.02 11.76
CA ASN A 134 -1.85 11.80 12.25
C ASN A 134 -1.29 10.53 11.56
N ARG A 135 -1.74 9.33 11.98
CA ARG A 135 -1.28 8.04 11.44
C ARG A 135 -1.34 7.96 9.91
N VAL A 136 -2.40 8.47 9.30
CA VAL A 136 -2.57 8.46 7.83
C VAL A 136 -1.56 9.39 7.17
N ASP A 137 -1.31 10.57 7.75
CA ASP A 137 -0.33 11.53 7.21
C ASP A 137 1.08 10.92 7.19
N ILE A 138 1.46 10.26 8.29
CA ILE A 138 2.77 9.61 8.43
C ILE A 138 2.87 8.41 7.49
N LEU A 139 1.81 7.60 7.42
CA LEU A 139 1.77 6.45 6.52
C LEU A 139 1.91 6.90 5.06
N CYS A 140 1.28 8.00 4.66
CA CYS A 140 1.47 8.59 3.35
C CYS A 140 2.90 9.09 3.09
N ASP A 141 3.54 9.75 4.06
CA ASP A 141 4.95 10.18 3.96
C ASP A 141 5.89 8.97 3.81
N VAL A 142 5.71 7.93 4.63
CA VAL A 142 6.48 6.69 4.54
C VAL A 142 6.26 5.99 3.20
N ILE A 143 5.01 5.86 2.74
CA ILE A 143 4.71 5.30 1.41
C ILE A 143 5.42 6.12 0.33
N ASP A 144 5.32 7.46 0.35
CA ASP A 144 5.96 8.28 -0.68
C ASP A 144 7.48 8.14 -0.69
N ARG A 145 8.12 8.08 0.48
CA ARG A 145 9.56 7.80 0.59
C ARG A 145 9.92 6.43 0.02
N ILE A 146 9.09 5.41 0.19
CA ILE A 146 9.30 4.07 -0.37
C ILE A 146 9.19 4.09 -1.90
N ILE A 147 8.15 4.76 -2.44
CA ILE A 147 7.87 4.78 -3.88
C ILE A 147 8.81 5.74 -4.62
N ASN A 148 8.81 7.01 -4.24
CA ASN A 148 9.56 8.08 -4.90
C ASN A 148 11.06 8.07 -4.56
N GLY A 149 11.44 7.53 -3.39
CA GLY A 149 12.84 7.31 -3.04
C GLY A 149 13.53 6.26 -3.91
N ASN A 150 12.76 5.45 -4.65
CA ASN A 150 13.26 4.36 -5.48
C ASN A 150 13.27 4.78 -6.95
N ARG A 151 14.36 5.44 -7.38
CA ARG A 151 14.50 6.08 -8.71
C ARG A 151 14.16 5.19 -9.92
N LYS A 152 14.22 3.86 -9.76
CA LYS A 152 13.73 2.88 -10.73
C LYS A 152 13.28 1.62 -9.99
N ILE A 153 11.97 1.48 -9.78
CA ILE A 153 11.41 0.24 -9.26
C ILE A 153 11.55 -0.81 -10.37
N LYS A 154 12.39 -1.82 -10.12
CA LYS A 154 12.68 -2.89 -11.08
C LYS A 154 11.37 -3.56 -11.51
N GLY A 155 11.13 -3.63 -12.82
CA GLY A 155 9.93 -4.26 -13.40
C GLY A 155 8.75 -3.32 -13.64
N ILE A 156 8.69 -2.14 -12.99
CA ILE A 156 7.55 -1.21 -13.10
C ILE A 156 7.82 -0.05 -14.07
N GLY A 157 9.07 0.40 -14.19
CA GLY A 157 9.44 1.56 -15.00
C GLY A 157 9.68 2.81 -14.15
N ASP A 158 9.42 3.99 -14.72
CA ASP A 158 9.58 5.27 -14.03
C ASP A 158 8.29 5.63 -13.29
N VAL A 159 8.37 5.80 -11.97
CA VAL A 159 7.23 6.08 -11.09
C VAL A 159 7.40 7.47 -10.50
N LYS A 160 6.42 8.35 -10.70
CA LYS A 160 6.46 9.74 -10.24
C LYS A 160 5.16 10.16 -9.58
N PRO A 161 5.19 11.03 -8.56
CA PRO A 161 4.00 11.71 -8.07
C PRO A 161 3.20 12.34 -9.23
N ALA A 162 1.88 12.14 -9.24
CA ALA A 162 1.04 12.76 -10.26
C ALA A 162 1.03 14.29 -10.10
N GLU A 163 1.15 15.02 -11.21
CA GLU A 163 1.18 16.50 -11.20
C GLU A 163 -0.07 17.12 -10.57
N SER A 164 -1.21 16.43 -10.68
CA SER A 164 -2.48 16.83 -10.07
C SER A 164 -3.06 15.69 -9.25
N GLY A 165 -3.64 16.05 -8.10
CA GLY A 165 -4.29 15.10 -7.21
C GLY A 165 -3.33 14.07 -6.59
N PHE A 166 -2.04 14.42 -6.45
CA PHE A 166 -1.02 13.55 -5.84
C PHE A 166 -1.47 12.96 -4.51
N CYS A 167 -2.06 13.77 -3.63
CA CYS A 167 -2.60 13.31 -2.35
C CYS A 167 -3.97 13.94 -2.12
N VAL A 168 -5.00 13.11 -2.02
CA VAL A 168 -6.39 13.55 -1.79
C VAL A 168 -7.01 12.76 -0.65
N ILE A 169 -8.03 13.32 0.00
CA ILE A 169 -8.78 12.62 1.05
C ILE A 169 -9.48 11.40 0.44
N TYR A 170 -9.42 10.28 1.15
CA TYR A 170 -10.14 9.05 0.85
C TYR A 170 -10.85 8.56 2.11
N THR A 171 -12.15 8.31 2.03
CA THR A 171 -12.94 7.89 3.20
C THR A 171 -13.84 6.74 2.76
N PRO A 172 -13.45 5.47 3.02
CA PRO A 172 -14.19 4.33 2.49
C PRO A 172 -15.59 4.23 3.09
N ASN A 173 -15.74 4.61 4.36
CA ASN A 173 -17.03 4.86 5.01
C ASN A 173 -16.85 5.81 6.20
N ASN A 174 -17.92 6.09 6.94
CA ASN A 174 -17.91 7.05 8.04
C ASN A 174 -17.05 6.65 9.26
N LYS A 175 -16.62 5.39 9.39
CA LYS A 175 -15.78 4.90 10.50
C LYS A 175 -14.29 5.09 10.27
N TYR A 176 -13.86 5.24 9.02
CA TYR A 176 -12.45 5.35 8.66
C TYR A 176 -12.12 6.78 8.21
N TYR A 177 -10.84 7.13 8.30
CA TYR A 177 -10.26 8.31 7.66
C TYR A 177 -9.02 7.87 6.90
N GLY A 178 -8.80 8.45 5.73
CA GLY A 178 -7.74 8.04 4.85
C GLY A 178 -7.38 9.07 3.79
N LYS A 179 -6.35 8.72 3.03
CA LYS A 179 -5.84 9.49 1.90
C LYS A 179 -5.46 8.52 0.77
N ARG A 180 -5.61 9.00 -0.45
CA ARG A 180 -5.14 8.32 -1.66
C ARG A 180 -3.96 9.07 -2.23
N LEU A 181 -2.86 8.36 -2.42
CA LEU A 181 -1.71 8.80 -3.19
C LEU A 181 -1.89 8.37 -4.65
N LYS A 182 -1.61 9.29 -5.59
CA LYS A 182 -1.64 9.04 -7.03
C LYS A 182 -0.24 9.21 -7.63
N TYR A 183 0.23 8.17 -8.30
CA TYR A 183 1.47 8.19 -9.08
C TYR A 183 1.17 7.92 -10.55
N THR A 184 2.06 8.37 -11.43
CA THR A 184 2.09 7.99 -12.83
C THR A 184 3.28 7.06 -13.06
N ILE A 185 3.00 5.92 -13.67
CA ILE A 185 4.00 4.97 -14.15
C ILE A 185 4.12 5.14 -15.65
N SER A 186 5.34 5.29 -16.16
CA SER A 186 5.61 5.30 -17.61
C SER A 186 6.52 4.15 -17.97
N ASN A 187 6.08 3.31 -18.92
CA ASN A 187 6.86 2.19 -19.42
C ASN A 187 6.75 2.04 -20.94
N LEU A 188 7.75 1.39 -21.55
CA LEU A 188 7.72 0.99 -22.95
C LEU A 188 6.69 -0.13 -23.14
N ASN A 189 5.94 -0.07 -24.24
CA ASN A 189 5.02 -1.13 -24.63
C ASN A 189 5.81 -2.27 -25.25
N GLU A 190 6.00 -3.36 -24.51
CA GLU A 190 6.74 -4.54 -24.99
C GLU A 190 5.93 -5.41 -25.99
N MET A 191 4.70 -5.02 -26.34
CA MET A 191 3.86 -5.78 -27.29
C MET A 191 4.33 -5.74 -28.75
N GLU A 192 5.26 -4.86 -29.14
CA GLU A 192 5.66 -4.71 -30.55
C GLU A 192 6.80 -5.64 -31.01
N TYR A 193 7.34 -6.53 -30.16
CA TYR A 193 8.41 -7.45 -30.57
C TYR A 193 7.95 -8.85 -30.99
N GLU A 194 6.64 -9.10 -31.09
CA GLU A 194 6.10 -10.36 -31.64
C GLU A 194 5.29 -10.09 -32.92
N CYS A 195 5.94 -9.56 -33.95
CA CYS A 195 5.49 -9.70 -35.33
C CYS A 195 6.69 -9.92 -36.28
N GLU A 196 6.61 -11.05 -37.00
CA GLU A 196 7.38 -11.52 -38.18
C GLU A 196 8.73 -12.23 -37.87
N ASN A 197 8.94 -13.53 -38.13
CA ASN A 197 8.27 -14.55 -38.95
C ASN A 197 8.30 -15.94 -38.28
#